data_AF-A0A1B9N957-F1
#
_entry.id   AF-A0A1B9N957-F1
#
_cell.length_a   1.000
_cell.length_b   1.000
_cell.length_c   1.000
_cell.angle_alpha   90.00
_cell.angle_beta   90.00
_cell.angle_gamma   90.00
#
_symmetry.space_group_name_H-M   'P 1'
#
loop_
_entity.id
_entity.type
_entity.pdbx_description
1 polymer ?
#
loop_
_entity_poly.entity_id
_entity_poly.type
_entity_poly.pdbx_seq_one_letter_code
_entity_poly.pdbx_strand_id
1 'polypeptide(L)'
;MLVVGSLAATVAGGALSFRALDTMTSTLLDGSATGVEVYAGQAIITLGAPILGAGLIGLALAVALAAAKRLAPAPAAPEPVAEEEPEVEEEPGVEEELTAPSEPAAPYAASPADAVERDEAPAAR
;
A
#
# COMPACT_ATOMS: atom_id res chain seq x y z
N MET A 1 1.55 14.09 -0.37
CA MET A 1 2.56 15.06 -0.87
C MET A 1 2.57 16.38 -0.12
N LEU A 2 1.47 16.81 0.54
CA LEU A 2 1.43 18.09 1.28
C LEU A 2 2.55 18.20 2.34
N VAL A 3 2.66 17.25 3.26
CA VAL A 3 3.69 17.28 4.33
C VAL A 3 5.12 17.39 3.77
N VAL A 4 5.46 16.55 2.79
CA VAL A 4 6.80 16.52 2.19
C VAL A 4 7.10 17.83 1.46
N GLY A 5 6.17 18.31 0.63
CA GLY A 5 6.33 19.58 -0.08
C GLY A 5 6.43 20.78 0.86
N SER A 6 5.62 20.81 1.91
CA SER A 6 5.65 21.85 2.94
C SER A 6 6.96 21.85 3.71
N LEU A 7 7.43 20.68 4.15
CA LEU A 7 8.70 20.57 4.86
C LEU A 7 9.87 20.99 3.96
N ALA A 8 9.88 20.56 2.70
CA ALA A 8 10.89 20.97 1.73
C ALA A 8 10.88 22.50 1.51
N ALA A 9 9.71 23.11 1.35
CA ALA A 9 9.58 24.56 1.19
C ALA A 9 10.04 25.31 2.45
N THR A 10 9.69 24.83 3.65
CA THR A 10 10.16 25.41 4.92
C THR A 10 11.69 25.35 5.03
N VAL A 11 12.30 24.20 4.77
CA VAL A 11 13.75 24.03 4.85
C VAL A 11 14.45 24.88 3.80
N ALA A 12 13.99 24.86 2.54
CA ALA A 12 14.59 25.62 1.46
C ALA A 12 14.48 27.13 1.67
N GLY A 13 13.28 27.64 1.97
CA GLY A 13 13.05 29.06 2.24
C GLY A 13 13.79 29.55 3.48
N GLY A 14 13.85 28.72 4.53
CA GLY A 14 14.62 28.98 5.74
C GLY A 14 16.11 29.04 5.45
N ALA A 15 16.69 28.01 4.83
CA ALA A 15 18.11 27.95 4.51
C ALA A 15 18.58 29.15 3.67
N LEU A 16 17.76 29.55 2.70
CA LEU A 16 18.05 30.69 1.84
C LEU A 16 18.06 32.01 2.63
N SER A 17 17.02 32.23 3.44
CA SER A 17 16.87 33.45 4.24
C SER A 17 17.93 33.56 5.35
N PHE A 18 18.19 32.46 6.07
CA PHE A 18 19.19 32.44 7.14
C PHE A 18 20.60 32.68 6.63
N ARG A 19 21.01 32.09 5.49
CA ARG A 19 22.34 32.36 4.91
C ARG A 19 22.52 33.83 4.53
N ALA A 20 21.50 34.46 3.96
CA ALA A 20 21.56 35.87 3.60
C ALA A 20 21.68 36.77 4.84
N LEU A 21 20.87 36.50 5.87
CA LEU A 21 20.93 37.23 7.15
C LEU A 21 22.27 37.05 7.87
N ASP A 22 22.80 35.83 7.87
CA ASP A 22 24.09 35.50 8.50
C ASP A 22 25.25 36.22 7.80
N THR A 23 25.25 36.23 6.46
CA THR A 23 26.25 36.95 5.67
C THR A 23 26.23 38.45 5.97
N MET A 24 25.05 39.09 5.95
CA MET A 24 24.94 40.51 6.32
C MET A 24 25.39 40.78 7.76
N THR A 25 24.99 39.92 8.69
CA THR A 25 25.34 40.08 10.10
C THR A 25 26.85 40.00 10.29
N SER A 26 27.50 39.01 9.67
CA SER A 26 28.95 38.84 9.74
C SER A 26 29.70 40.04 9.14
N THR A 27 29.30 40.53 7.96
CA THR A 27 30.00 41.65 7.31
C THR A 27 29.75 42.98 8.02
N LEU A 28 28.56 43.17 8.60
CA LEU A 28 28.26 44.32 9.46
C LEU A 28 29.10 44.30 10.74
N LEU A 29 29.31 43.12 11.32
CA LEU A 29 30.13 42.96 12.54
C LEU A 29 31.63 43.12 12.28
N ASP A 30 32.14 42.69 11.12
CA ASP A 30 33.55 42.84 10.77
C ASP A 30 33.87 44.20 10.10
N GLY A 31 32.85 44.95 9.68
CA GLY A 31 32.99 46.27 9.07
C GLY A 31 33.32 46.23 7.58
N SER A 32 33.27 45.06 6.94
CA SER A 32 33.49 44.86 5.51
C SER A 32 32.24 45.04 4.66
N ALA A 33 31.09 45.31 5.27
CA ALA A 33 29.80 45.42 4.58
C ALA A 33 29.83 46.43 3.42
N THR A 34 29.65 45.91 2.21
CA THR A 34 29.45 46.63 0.97
C THR A 34 27.96 46.67 0.62
N GLY A 35 27.59 47.61 -0.27
CA GLY A 35 26.22 47.67 -0.78
C GLY A 35 25.77 46.39 -1.50
N VAL A 36 26.71 45.57 -1.99
CA VAL A 36 26.41 44.32 -2.69
C VAL A 36 25.88 43.27 -1.72
N GLU A 37 26.50 43.08 -0.56
CA GLU A 37 26.01 42.07 0.40
C GLU A 37 24.63 42.43 0.96
N VAL A 38 24.36 43.72 1.15
CA VAL A 38 23.06 44.19 1.64
C VAL A 38 21.97 44.08 0.58
N TYR A 39 22.20 44.59 -0.64
CA TYR A 39 21.18 44.53 -1.69
C TYR A 39 20.94 43.10 -2.19
N ALA A 40 22.00 42.30 -2.36
CA ALA A 40 21.85 40.91 -2.78
C ALA A 40 21.18 40.08 -1.69
N GLY A 41 21.57 40.25 -0.43
CA GLY A 41 20.94 39.53 0.67
C GLY A 41 19.46 39.92 0.83
N GLN A 42 19.09 41.20 0.64
CA GLN A 42 17.69 41.63 0.71
C GLN A 42 16.85 41.01 -0.41
N ALA A 43 17.38 40.94 -1.63
CA ALA A 43 16.72 40.28 -2.75
C ALA A 43 16.49 38.78 -2.46
N ILE A 44 17.50 38.11 -1.89
CA ILE A 44 17.42 36.71 -1.50
C ILE A 44 16.37 36.48 -0.40
N ILE A 45 16.32 37.34 0.62
CA ILE A 45 15.31 37.25 1.69
C ILE A 45 13.90 37.49 1.15
N THR A 46 13.75 38.47 0.24
CA THR A 46 12.45 38.78 -0.40
C THR A 46 11.90 37.59 -1.17
N LEU A 47 12.78 36.78 -1.76
CA LEU A 47 12.40 35.53 -2.43
C LEU A 47 12.21 34.37 -1.44
N GLY A 48 13.08 34.25 -0.43
CA GLY A 48 13.08 33.14 0.52
C GLY A 48 11.92 33.18 1.53
N ALA A 49 11.50 34.36 1.96
CA ALA A 49 10.46 34.53 2.98
C ALA A 49 9.08 34.01 2.53
N PRO A 50 8.59 34.29 1.30
CA PRO A 50 7.35 33.68 0.79
C PRO A 50 7.42 32.16 0.70
N ILE A 51 8.57 31.60 0.29
CA ILE A 51 8.77 30.15 0.18
C ILE A 51 8.70 29.50 1.57
N LEU A 52 9.40 30.09 2.55
CA LEU A 52 9.36 29.67 3.94
C LEU A 52 7.93 29.75 4.50
N GLY A 53 7.24 30.87 4.26
CA GLY A 53 5.86 31.10 4.67
C GLY A 53 4.89 30.08 4.08
N ALA A 54 4.99 29.81 2.77
CA ALA A 54 4.19 28.79 2.11
C ALA A 54 4.42 27.39 2.69
N GLY A 55 5.67 27.05 3.03
CA GLY A 55 6.01 25.80 3.71
C GLY A 55 5.34 25.68 5.08
N LEU A 56 5.43 26.73 5.91
CA LEU A 56 4.81 26.76 7.23
C LEU A 56 3.27 26.69 7.15
N ILE A 57 2.66 27.41 6.21
CA ILE A 57 1.21 27.36 5.97
C ILE A 57 0.79 25.96 5.56
N GLY A 58 1.51 25.33 4.63
CA GLY A 58 1.19 23.98 4.19
C GLY A 58 1.35 22.94 5.31
N LEU A 59 2.32 23.12 6.22
CA LEU A 59 2.48 22.28 7.41
C LEU A 59 1.29 22.45 8.36
N ALA A 60 0.88 23.69 8.64
CA ALA A 60 -0.29 23.98 9.46
C ALA A 60 -1.57 23.37 8.87
N LEU A 61 -1.75 23.47 7.55
CA LEU A 61 -2.86 22.82 6.83
C LEU A 61 -2.78 21.30 6.92
N ALA A 62 -1.60 20.70 6.80
CA ALA A 62 -1.45 19.25 6.94
C ALA A 62 -1.87 18.76 8.32
N VAL A 63 -1.49 19.49 9.38
CA VAL A 63 -1.89 19.19 10.76
C VAL A 63 -3.41 19.37 10.91
N ALA A 64 -3.97 20.46 10.40
CA ALA A 64 -5.41 20.70 10.45
C ALA A 64 -6.22 19.61 9.73
N LEU A 65 -5.79 19.19 8.54
CA LEU A 65 -6.43 18.10 7.79
C LEU A 65 -6.31 16.77 8.53
N ALA A 66 -5.15 16.47 9.14
CA ALA A 66 -4.97 15.27 9.93
C ALA A 66 -5.91 15.26 11.15
N ALA A 67 -6.05 16.40 11.83
CA ALA A 67 -6.99 16.56 12.95
C ALA A 67 -8.45 16.42 12.49
N ALA A 68 -8.84 17.06 11.38
CA ALA A 68 -10.19 16.95 10.83
C ALA A 68 -10.54 15.51 10.43
N LYS A 69 -9.59 14.77 9.85
CA LYS A 69 -9.77 13.35 9.49
C LYS A 69 -9.97 12.46 10.72
N ARG A 70 -9.49 12.85 11.90
CA ARG A 70 -9.74 12.13 13.16
C ARG A 70 -11.16 12.33 13.68
N LEU A 71 -11.80 13.45 13.36
CA LEU A 71 -13.17 13.76 13.80
C LEU A 71 -14.23 13.21 12.83
N ALA A 72 -13.84 12.88 11.59
CA ALA A 72 -14.75 12.34 10.59
C ALA A 72 -15.29 10.96 11.03
N PRO A 73 -16.61 10.70 10.85
CA PRO A 73 -17.20 9.39 11.09
C PRO A 73 -16.47 8.31 10.30
N ALA A 74 -16.27 7.14 10.92
CA ALA A 74 -15.75 5.99 10.20
C ALA A 74 -16.74 5.60 9.09
N PRO A 75 -16.24 5.22 7.90
CA PRO A 75 -17.11 4.67 6.87
C PRO A 75 -17.84 3.44 7.44
N ALA A 76 -19.15 3.36 7.17
CA ALA A 76 -19.94 2.21 7.54
C ALA A 76 -19.29 0.94 6.97
N ALA A 77 -19.16 -0.10 7.81
CA ALA A 77 -18.70 -1.39 7.33
C ALA A 77 -19.66 -1.86 6.22
N PRO A 78 -19.14 -2.44 5.12
CA PRO A 78 -20.01 -3.07 4.14
C PRO A 78 -20.83 -4.14 4.87
N GLU A 79 -22.16 -4.10 4.69
CA GLU A 79 -23.03 -5.14 5.22
C GLU A 79 -22.55 -6.49 4.67
N PRO A 80 -22.41 -7.53 5.51
CA PRO A 80 -22.09 -8.84 5.00
C PRO A 80 -23.23 -9.26 4.06
N VAL A 81 -22.88 -9.46 2.78
CA VAL A 81 -23.76 -10.18 1.87
C VAL A 81 -23.90 -11.57 2.48
N ALA A 82 -25.09 -11.91 2.97
CA ALA A 82 -25.39 -13.28 3.32
C ALA A 82 -25.19 -14.10 2.05
N GLU A 83 -24.16 -14.95 2.02
CA GLU A 83 -24.14 -16.06 1.08
C GLU A 83 -25.35 -16.91 1.48
N GLU A 84 -26.40 -16.87 0.65
CA GLU A 84 -27.46 -17.87 0.73
C GLU A 84 -26.76 -19.22 0.55
N GLU A 85 -26.68 -20.01 1.63
CA GLU A 85 -26.31 -21.41 1.54
C GLU A 85 -27.24 -22.03 0.49
N PRO A 86 -26.73 -22.77 -0.51
CA PRO A 86 -27.61 -23.46 -1.43
C PRO A 86 -28.50 -24.37 -0.58
N GLU A 87 -29.81 -24.11 -0.61
CA GLU A 87 -30.80 -25.01 -0.04
C GLU A 87 -30.63 -26.34 -0.78
N VAL A 88 -29.98 -27.29 -0.10
CA VAL A 88 -29.94 -28.67 -0.57
C VAL A 88 -31.35 -29.20 -0.39
N GLU A 89 -32.15 -29.12 -1.44
CA GLU A 89 -33.36 -29.92 -1.55
C GLU A 89 -32.93 -31.38 -1.41
N GLU A 90 -33.24 -31.99 -0.26
CA GLU A 90 -33.16 -33.44 -0.14
C GLU A 90 -34.22 -34.02 -1.08
N GLU A 91 -33.78 -34.44 -2.28
CA GLU A 91 -34.61 -35.27 -3.14
C GLU A 91 -35.01 -36.53 -2.35
N PRO A 92 -36.30 -36.93 -2.33
CA PRO A 92 -36.72 -38.11 -1.61
C PRO A 92 -36.03 -39.33 -2.20
N GLY A 93 -35.34 -40.08 -1.34
CA GLY A 93 -34.57 -41.26 -1.70
C GLY A 93 -35.35 -42.21 -2.61
N VAL A 94 -34.81 -42.43 -3.80
CA VAL A 94 -35.22 -43.56 -4.64
C VAL A 94 -34.71 -44.81 -3.95
N GLU A 95 -35.65 -45.59 -3.41
CA GLU A 95 -35.38 -46.95 -2.91
C GLU A 95 -34.87 -47.79 -4.09
N GLU A 96 -33.57 -48.06 -4.11
CA GLU A 96 -32.99 -49.02 -5.06
C GLU A 96 -33.42 -50.43 -4.61
N GLU A 97 -34.42 -50.98 -5.32
CA GLU A 97 -34.93 -52.33 -5.10
C GLU A 97 -33.82 -53.36 -5.30
N LEU A 98 -33.30 -53.86 -4.18
CA LEU A 98 -32.23 -54.83 -4.10
C LEU A 98 -32.68 -56.18 -4.70
N THR A 99 -32.39 -56.39 -5.98
CA THR A 99 -32.56 -57.71 -6.62
C THR A 99 -31.59 -58.71 -5.99
N ALA A 100 -32.13 -59.83 -5.52
CA ALA A 100 -31.45 -60.85 -4.72
C ALA A 100 -30.20 -61.47 -5.40
N PRO A 101 -29.17 -61.87 -4.62
CA PRO A 101 -27.94 -62.44 -5.14
C PRO A 101 -28.15 -63.85 -5.70
N SER A 102 -27.70 -64.08 -6.94
CA SER A 102 -27.59 -65.43 -7.52
C SER A 102 -26.38 -66.17 -6.93
N GLU A 103 -26.59 -67.44 -6.56
CA GLU A 103 -25.64 -68.36 -5.91
C GLU A 103 -24.31 -68.60 -6.67
N PRO A 104 -23.26 -69.10 -5.99
CA PRO A 104 -21.88 -68.96 -6.40
C PRO A 104 -21.44 -70.07 -7.37
N ALA A 105 -20.72 -69.68 -8.44
CA ALA A 105 -19.94 -70.61 -9.25
C ALA A 105 -18.48 -70.65 -8.73
N ALA A 106 -17.99 -71.88 -8.56
CA ALA A 106 -16.80 -72.33 -7.86
C ALA A 106 -15.44 -71.86 -8.47
N PRO A 107 -14.31 -72.03 -7.76
CA PRO A 107 -13.15 -71.13 -7.77
C PRO A 107 -12.05 -71.53 -8.77
N TYR A 108 -11.46 -70.54 -9.43
CA TYR A 108 -10.19 -70.65 -10.14
C TYR A 108 -9.63 -69.25 -10.40
N ALA A 109 -8.38 -68.87 -10.13
CA ALA A 109 -7.28 -69.42 -9.37
C ALA A 109 -6.31 -68.24 -9.05
N ALA A 110 -5.57 -68.36 -7.96
CA ALA A 110 -4.27 -67.76 -7.63
C ALA A 110 -4.02 -66.26 -7.92
N SER A 111 -3.69 -65.51 -6.86
CA SER A 111 -2.52 -64.62 -6.90
C SER A 111 -2.11 -64.26 -5.48
N PRO A 112 -0.80 -64.28 -5.17
CA PRO A 112 -0.25 -63.01 -4.75
C PRO A 112 1.06 -62.70 -5.48
N ALA A 113 1.06 -61.51 -6.08
CA ALA A 113 2.14 -60.53 -6.08
C ALA A 113 3.58 -61.07 -6.12
N ASP A 114 4.16 -61.05 -7.31
CA ASP A 114 5.56 -60.74 -7.60
C ASP A 114 5.63 -60.73 -9.15
N ALA A 115 6.39 -59.93 -9.86
CA ALA A 115 7.44 -58.99 -9.58
C ALA A 115 7.77 -58.38 -10.97
N VAL A 116 8.28 -57.15 -10.98
CA VAL A 116 9.41 -56.76 -11.85
C VAL A 116 9.12 -56.49 -13.35
N GLU A 117 9.27 -55.19 -13.66
CA GLU A 117 10.02 -54.59 -14.77
C GLU A 117 9.57 -54.62 -16.24
N ARG A 118 9.76 -53.41 -16.83
CA ARG A 118 10.11 -53.10 -18.25
C ARG A 118 8.98 -53.42 -19.25
N ASP A 119 8.77 -52.71 -20.35
CA ASP A 119 9.55 -51.76 -21.13
C ASP A 119 8.57 -51.05 -22.11
N GLU A 120 8.96 -49.88 -22.59
CA GLU A 120 8.68 -49.31 -23.92
C GLU A 120 7.26 -49.18 -24.55
N ALA A 121 7.00 -47.95 -25.03
CA ALA A 121 6.06 -47.58 -26.11
C ALA A 121 6.49 -48.19 -27.49
N PRO A 122 5.91 -47.91 -28.69
CA PRO A 122 4.82 -47.00 -29.08
C PRO A 122 3.85 -47.54 -30.20
N ALA A 123 2.97 -46.65 -30.66
CA ALA A 123 2.53 -46.43 -32.06
C ALA A 123 1.30 -47.15 -32.69
N ALA A 124 0.54 -46.29 -33.39
CA ALA A 124 -0.25 -46.50 -34.62
C ALA A 124 -1.59 -47.26 -34.49
N ARG A 125 -2.68 -46.86 -35.16
CA ARG A 125 -2.81 -46.07 -36.40
C ARG A 125 -4.22 -45.49 -36.51
#